data_AF-A0A383DG88-F1
#
_entry.id   AF-A0A383DG88-F1
#
_cell.length_a   1.000
_cell.length_b   1.000
_cell.length_c   1.000
_cell.angle_alpha   90.00
_cell.angle_beta   90.00
_cell.angle_gamma   90.00
#
_symmetry.space_group_name_H-M   'P 1'
#
loop_
_entity.id
_entity.type
_entity.pdbx_description
1 polymer ?
#
loop_
_entity_poly.entity_id
_entity_poly.type
_entity_poly.pdbx_seq_one_letter_code
_entity_poly.pdbx_strand_id
1 'polypeptide(L)'
;REDGLPGTLVFYNESGFDNKQLDLINSFLTKIQTENKYENIFQITSIFNTPLARSNLLSEDKTTMLSIITFAGDPASEKFEKTIEWIREESEFLNQKNPNLETEIHLTGPAGILVDAIKVFKSIDLRITITTVILVLVLLIIIYRSPILAILPLVIVGSSLFLSQSIAAFLSEAFDLPLNGQVTGIMSVLVFGAGTNYALFIVSRYKEELLLGKDKWEAMQVTMSRIGPSIVGSAG
;
A
#
# COMPACT_ATOMS: atom_id res chain seq x y z
N ARG A 1 -17.79 -14.51 -5.54
CA ARG A 1 -17.45 -14.49 -6.99
C ARG A 1 -16.34 -15.51 -7.13
N GLU A 2 -16.62 -16.66 -7.74
CA GLU A 2 -15.77 -17.88 -7.71
C GLU A 2 -14.55 -17.83 -8.64
N ASP A 3 -14.35 -16.75 -9.37
CA ASP A 3 -13.20 -16.58 -10.24
C ASP A 3 -12.06 -15.95 -9.43
N GLY A 4 -11.19 -16.78 -8.86
CA GLY A 4 -9.93 -16.31 -8.29
C GLY A 4 -9.11 -15.57 -9.35
N LEU A 5 -8.24 -14.65 -8.91
CA LEU A 5 -7.43 -13.85 -9.83
C LEU A 5 -6.22 -14.68 -10.29
N PRO A 6 -6.03 -14.93 -11.60
CA PRO A 6 -4.90 -15.72 -12.07
C PRO A 6 -3.61 -14.89 -12.01
N GLY A 7 -2.54 -15.50 -11.54
CA GLY A 7 -1.17 -15.14 -11.85
C GLY A 7 -0.51 -16.21 -12.70
N THR A 8 0.60 -15.86 -13.32
CA THR A 8 1.33 -16.71 -14.25
C THR A 8 2.77 -16.78 -13.81
N LEU A 9 3.21 -17.98 -13.44
CA LEU A 9 4.62 -18.29 -13.33
C LEU A 9 5.17 -18.61 -14.71
N VAL A 10 6.25 -17.95 -15.07
CA VAL A 10 7.00 -18.15 -16.31
C VAL A 10 8.33 -18.77 -15.94
N PHE A 11 8.60 -19.94 -16.50
CA PHE A 11 9.89 -20.61 -16.40
C PHE A 11 10.57 -20.46 -17.76
N TYR A 12 11.80 -19.98 -17.77
CA TYR A 12 12.58 -19.78 -19.00
C TYR A 12 13.94 -20.46 -18.88
N ASN A 13 14.33 -21.20 -19.92
CA ASN A 13 15.65 -21.80 -20.06
C ASN A 13 16.04 -21.80 -21.54
N GLU A 14 17.17 -21.16 -21.87
CA GLU A 14 17.65 -21.02 -23.25
C GLU A 14 17.91 -22.38 -23.92
N SER A 15 18.39 -23.36 -23.16
CA SER A 15 18.69 -24.71 -23.64
C SER A 15 17.46 -25.66 -23.64
N GLY A 16 16.32 -25.17 -23.15
CA GLY A 16 15.11 -25.96 -22.91
C GLY A 16 15.15 -26.78 -21.61
N PHE A 17 14.10 -27.56 -21.36
CA PHE A 17 13.93 -28.29 -20.10
C PHE A 17 14.27 -29.79 -20.21
N ASP A 18 15.28 -30.22 -19.47
CA ASP A 18 15.62 -31.62 -19.16
C ASP A 18 14.84 -32.14 -17.93
N ASN A 19 14.99 -33.43 -17.63
CA ASN A 19 14.29 -34.05 -16.50
C ASN A 19 14.64 -33.41 -15.14
N LYS A 20 15.89 -32.97 -14.93
CA LYS A 20 16.29 -32.28 -13.69
C LYS A 20 15.61 -30.93 -13.55
N GLN A 21 15.52 -30.15 -14.65
CA GLN A 21 14.78 -28.89 -14.59
C GLN A 21 13.28 -29.13 -14.39
N LEU A 22 12.69 -30.13 -15.05
CA LEU A 22 11.29 -30.50 -14.85
C LEU A 22 11.00 -30.92 -13.40
N ASP A 23 11.89 -31.71 -12.78
CA ASP A 23 11.77 -32.13 -11.39
C ASP A 23 11.90 -30.94 -10.42
N LEU A 24 12.79 -30.00 -10.71
CA LEU A 24 12.93 -28.77 -9.93
C LEU A 24 11.66 -27.90 -9.99
N ILE A 25 11.13 -27.69 -11.20
CA ILE A 25 9.90 -26.92 -11.40
C ILE A 25 8.72 -27.59 -10.68
N ASN A 26 8.57 -28.90 -10.83
CA ASN A 26 7.49 -29.63 -10.18
C ASN A 26 7.61 -29.59 -8.63
N SER A 27 8.83 -29.70 -8.11
CA SER A 27 9.10 -29.57 -6.67
C SER A 27 8.76 -28.18 -6.14
N PHE A 28 9.10 -27.14 -6.90
CA PHE A 28 8.77 -25.76 -6.57
C PHE A 28 7.25 -25.51 -6.54
N LEU A 29 6.54 -25.94 -7.59
CA LEU A 29 5.08 -25.81 -7.65
C LEU A 29 4.40 -26.58 -6.51
N THR A 30 4.90 -27.77 -6.18
CA THR A 30 4.41 -28.58 -5.05
C THR A 30 4.67 -27.89 -3.71
N LYS A 31 5.86 -27.30 -3.52
CA LYS A 31 6.20 -26.52 -2.32
C LYS A 31 5.23 -25.36 -2.15
N ILE A 32 5.04 -24.54 -3.18
CA ILE A 32 4.14 -23.38 -3.12
C ILE A 32 2.69 -23.81 -2.80
N GLN A 33 2.21 -24.87 -3.44
CA GLN A 33 0.86 -25.39 -3.21
C GLN A 33 0.68 -25.97 -1.79
N THR A 34 1.71 -26.62 -1.26
CA THR A 34 1.64 -27.30 0.05
C THR A 34 1.84 -26.32 1.20
N GLU A 35 2.83 -25.44 1.10
CA GLU A 35 3.08 -24.44 2.12
C GLU A 35 1.95 -23.42 2.18
N ASN A 36 1.41 -23.02 1.02
CA ASN A 36 0.31 -22.07 0.84
C ASN A 36 0.26 -21.03 1.97
N LYS A 37 1.37 -20.32 2.18
CA LYS A 37 1.74 -19.68 3.45
C LYS A 37 0.68 -18.73 4.02
N TYR A 38 -0.14 -18.14 3.15
CA TYR A 38 -1.19 -17.18 3.49
C TYR A 38 -2.59 -17.67 3.09
N GLU A 39 -2.73 -18.93 2.67
CA GLU A 39 -4.00 -19.58 2.30
C GLU A 39 -4.75 -18.90 1.13
N ASN A 40 -4.02 -18.16 0.29
CA ASN A 40 -4.56 -17.43 -0.86
C ASN A 40 -4.38 -18.20 -2.18
N ILE A 41 -3.74 -19.37 -2.22
CA ILE A 41 -3.64 -20.18 -3.44
C ILE A 41 -4.81 -21.17 -3.50
N PHE A 42 -5.65 -21.04 -4.52
CA PHE A 42 -6.80 -21.91 -4.74
C PHE A 42 -6.43 -23.13 -5.61
N GLN A 43 -5.74 -22.87 -6.72
CA GLN A 43 -5.38 -23.90 -7.69
C GLN A 43 -4.10 -23.52 -8.41
N ILE A 44 -3.29 -24.53 -8.75
CA ILE A 44 -2.19 -24.41 -9.70
C ILE A 44 -2.53 -25.26 -10.91
N THR A 45 -2.40 -24.71 -12.11
CA THR A 45 -2.55 -25.40 -13.39
C THR A 45 -1.20 -25.41 -14.10
N SER A 46 -0.63 -26.59 -14.30
CA SER A 46 0.70 -26.78 -14.90
C SER A 46 0.70 -27.98 -15.86
N ILE A 47 1.80 -28.15 -16.59
CA ILE A 47 1.99 -29.31 -17.47
C ILE A 47 2.03 -30.66 -16.72
N PHE A 48 2.27 -30.63 -15.40
CA PHE A 48 2.43 -31.82 -14.57
C PHE A 48 1.08 -32.37 -14.11
N ASN A 49 0.15 -31.48 -13.75
CA ASN A 49 -1.15 -31.86 -13.22
C ASN A 49 -2.28 -31.80 -14.26
N THR A 50 -2.07 -31.10 -15.38
CA THR A 50 -3.07 -30.92 -16.44
C THR A 50 -2.46 -31.29 -17.80
N PRO A 51 -2.33 -32.59 -18.14
CA PRO A 51 -1.67 -33.04 -19.37
C PRO A 51 -2.32 -32.48 -20.65
N LEU A 52 -3.63 -32.26 -20.63
CA LEU A 52 -4.39 -31.71 -21.76
C LEU A 52 -4.04 -30.24 -22.06
N ALA A 53 -3.49 -29.49 -21.10
CA ALA A 53 -3.07 -28.10 -21.27
C ALA A 53 -1.62 -27.96 -21.73
N ARG A 54 -0.88 -29.07 -21.87
CA ARG A 54 0.57 -29.06 -22.12
C ARG A 54 0.95 -28.28 -23.38
N SER A 55 0.18 -28.38 -24.46
CA SER A 55 0.45 -27.67 -25.71
C SER A 55 0.28 -26.14 -25.59
N ASN A 56 -0.50 -25.68 -24.61
CA ASN A 56 -0.75 -24.24 -24.39
C ASN A 56 0.15 -23.65 -23.30
N LEU A 57 0.77 -24.52 -22.50
CA LEU A 57 1.62 -24.15 -21.36
C LEU A 57 3.11 -24.36 -21.62
N LEU A 58 3.48 -24.92 -22.76
CA LEU A 58 4.86 -25.07 -23.21
C LEU A 58 5.02 -24.38 -24.55
N SER A 59 6.06 -23.57 -24.70
CA SER A 59 6.38 -22.93 -25.98
C SER A 59 6.74 -23.95 -27.05
N GLU A 60 6.60 -23.57 -28.32
CA GLU A 60 6.92 -24.42 -29.47
C GLU A 60 8.41 -24.82 -29.50
N ASP A 61 9.30 -23.90 -29.10
CA ASP A 61 10.74 -24.09 -28.98
C ASP A 61 11.17 -24.81 -27.68
N LYS A 62 10.22 -25.07 -26.77
CA LYS A 62 10.42 -25.71 -25.46
C LYS A 62 11.37 -24.98 -24.50
N THR A 63 11.66 -23.70 -24.77
CA THR A 63 12.49 -22.86 -23.90
C THR A 63 11.69 -22.20 -22.78
N THR A 64 10.38 -22.09 -22.94
CA THR A 64 9.49 -21.39 -22.01
C THR A 64 8.34 -22.28 -21.57
N MET A 65 8.08 -22.33 -20.26
CA MET A 65 6.95 -23.03 -19.68
C MET A 65 6.13 -22.10 -18.79
N LEU A 66 4.82 -22.25 -18.84
CA LEU A 66 3.87 -21.48 -18.04
C LEU A 66 3.20 -22.38 -17.00
N SER A 67 3.01 -21.84 -15.80
CA SER A 67 2.11 -22.39 -14.79
C SER A 67 1.17 -21.29 -14.34
N ILE A 68 -0.13 -21.56 -14.32
CA ILE A 68 -1.14 -20.60 -13.88
C ILE A 68 -1.45 -20.89 -12.41
N ILE A 69 -1.41 -19.85 -11.57
CA ILE A 69 -1.82 -19.93 -10.18
C ILE A 69 -3.08 -19.09 -10.02
N THR A 70 -4.16 -19.71 -9.58
CA THR A 70 -5.41 -19.02 -9.25
C THR A 70 -5.37 -18.59 -7.79
N PHE A 71 -5.37 -17.29 -7.54
CA PHE A 71 -5.36 -16.72 -6.20
C PHE A 71 -6.78 -16.39 -5.72
N ALA A 72 -7.12 -16.82 -4.51
CA ALA A 72 -8.36 -16.44 -3.83
C ALA A 72 -8.18 -15.16 -3.02
N GLY A 73 -9.30 -14.54 -2.63
CA GLY A 73 -9.34 -13.37 -1.75
C GLY A 73 -9.31 -12.03 -2.48
N ASP A 74 -9.29 -10.95 -1.68
CA ASP A 74 -9.25 -9.57 -2.18
C ASP A 74 -7.82 -9.17 -2.59
N PRO A 75 -7.58 -8.78 -3.85
CA PRO A 75 -6.28 -8.31 -4.30
C PRO A 75 -5.73 -7.08 -3.57
N ALA A 76 -6.60 -6.29 -2.93
CA ALA A 76 -6.19 -5.14 -2.11
C ALA A 76 -5.81 -5.52 -0.68
N SER A 77 -5.99 -6.79 -0.28
CA SER A 77 -5.66 -7.25 1.07
C SER A 77 -4.15 -7.46 1.26
N GLU A 78 -3.66 -7.18 2.47
CA GLU A 78 -2.25 -7.40 2.83
C GLU A 78 -1.84 -8.87 2.67
N LYS A 79 -2.76 -9.81 2.93
CA LYS A 79 -2.51 -11.25 2.73
C LYS A 79 -2.26 -11.59 1.27
N PHE A 80 -3.04 -11.01 0.36
CA PHE A 80 -2.88 -11.24 -1.08
C PHE A 80 -1.54 -10.68 -1.57
N GLU A 81 -1.20 -9.45 -1.19
CA GLU A 81 0.10 -8.84 -1.51
C GLU A 81 1.27 -9.70 -1.01
N LYS A 82 1.24 -10.11 0.27
CA LYS A 82 2.27 -10.96 0.87
C LYS A 82 2.41 -12.33 0.20
N THR A 83 1.31 -12.88 -0.35
CA THR A 83 1.36 -14.14 -1.10
C THR A 83 2.15 -14.01 -2.39
N ILE A 84 1.88 -12.95 -3.16
CA ILE A 84 2.58 -12.65 -4.41
C ILE A 84 4.06 -12.35 -4.13
N GLU A 85 4.36 -11.56 -3.10
CA GLU A 85 5.74 -11.26 -2.68
C GLU A 85 6.49 -12.50 -2.24
N TRP A 86 5.88 -13.37 -1.42
CA TRP A 86 6.50 -14.62 -1.00
C TRP A 86 6.84 -15.54 -2.18
N ILE A 87 5.94 -15.69 -3.16
CA ILE A 87 6.23 -16.50 -4.36
C ILE A 87 7.39 -15.90 -5.16
N ARG A 88 7.49 -14.56 -5.24
CA ARG A 88 8.61 -13.89 -5.91
C ARG A 88 9.92 -14.10 -5.16
N GLU A 89 9.94 -13.97 -3.85
CA GLU A 89 11.11 -14.24 -3.02
C GLU A 89 11.60 -15.69 -3.19
N GLU A 90 10.68 -16.65 -3.21
CA GLU A 90 11.01 -18.06 -3.45
C GLU A 90 11.53 -18.31 -4.89
N SER A 91 10.95 -17.62 -5.88
CA SER A 91 11.42 -17.65 -7.27
C SER A 91 12.85 -17.09 -7.38
N GLU A 92 13.10 -15.93 -6.78
CA GLU A 92 14.42 -15.29 -6.74
C GLU A 92 15.46 -16.15 -6.01
N PHE A 93 15.07 -16.77 -4.88
CA PHE A 93 15.93 -17.67 -4.14
C PHE A 93 16.36 -18.88 -4.99
N LEU A 94 15.45 -19.45 -5.76
CA LEU A 94 15.77 -20.55 -6.67
C LEU A 94 16.65 -20.11 -7.85
N ASN A 95 16.39 -18.92 -8.41
CA ASN A 95 17.19 -18.34 -9.48
C ASN A 95 18.65 -18.13 -9.01
N GLN A 96 18.85 -17.68 -7.76
CA GLN A 96 20.19 -17.45 -7.20
C GLN A 96 20.91 -18.73 -6.79
N LYS A 97 20.18 -19.73 -6.25
CA LYS A 97 20.79 -20.95 -5.68
C LYS A 97 21.20 -21.97 -6.75
N ASN A 98 20.60 -21.90 -7.94
CA ASN A 98 20.83 -22.88 -9.01
C ASN A 98 21.34 -22.23 -10.31
N PRO A 99 22.45 -21.47 -10.30
CA PRO A 99 22.96 -20.83 -11.51
C PRO A 99 23.33 -21.85 -12.60
N ASN A 100 23.68 -23.08 -12.22
CA ASN A 100 24.03 -24.17 -13.14
C ASN A 100 22.82 -24.79 -13.87
N LEU A 101 21.58 -24.47 -13.47
CA LEU A 101 20.39 -25.01 -14.10
C LEU A 101 19.77 -24.05 -15.13
N GLU A 102 20.35 -22.84 -15.30
CA GLU A 102 19.98 -21.84 -16.32
C GLU A 102 18.46 -21.62 -16.47
N THR A 103 17.73 -21.79 -15.36
CA THR A 103 16.27 -21.70 -15.35
C THR A 103 15.86 -20.49 -14.56
N GLU A 104 15.30 -19.51 -15.25
CA GLU A 104 14.74 -18.31 -14.64
C GLU A 104 13.26 -18.51 -14.33
N ILE A 105 12.86 -18.11 -13.14
CA ILE A 105 11.48 -18.14 -12.67
C ILE A 105 11.00 -16.71 -12.45
N HIS A 106 9.90 -16.35 -13.12
CA HIS A 106 9.27 -15.02 -13.04
C HIS A 106 7.78 -15.16 -12.71
N LEU A 107 7.23 -14.22 -11.94
CA LEU A 107 5.80 -14.16 -11.62
C LEU A 107 5.14 -12.91 -12.25
N THR A 108 4.16 -13.15 -13.11
CA THR A 108 3.37 -12.13 -13.81
C THR A 108 1.87 -12.50 -13.82
N GLY A 109 1.12 -12.04 -14.81
CA GLY A 109 -0.31 -12.25 -14.96
C GLY A 109 -1.13 -11.22 -14.17
N PRO A 110 -2.47 -11.24 -14.31
CA PRO A 110 -3.35 -10.25 -13.68
C PRO A 110 -3.09 -10.03 -12.18
N ALA A 111 -2.84 -11.09 -11.41
CA ALA A 111 -2.52 -10.99 -9.99
C ALA A 111 -1.20 -10.25 -9.71
N GLY A 112 -0.12 -10.64 -10.40
CA GLY A 112 1.19 -10.01 -10.23
C GLY A 112 1.18 -8.54 -10.66
N ILE A 113 0.58 -8.25 -11.82
CA ILE A 113 0.47 -6.89 -12.37
C ILE A 113 -0.35 -5.98 -11.45
N LEU A 114 -1.46 -6.50 -10.88
CA LEU A 114 -2.30 -5.72 -9.97
C LEU A 114 -1.55 -5.38 -8.67
N VAL A 115 -0.84 -6.34 -8.09
CA VAL A 115 0.00 -6.08 -6.90
C VAL A 115 1.11 -5.08 -7.21
N ASP A 116 1.74 -5.17 -8.38
CA ASP A 116 2.74 -4.18 -8.80
C ASP A 116 2.14 -2.79 -8.92
N ALA A 117 0.95 -2.67 -9.53
CA ALA A 117 0.24 -1.39 -9.63
C ALA A 117 -0.07 -0.82 -8.24
N ILE A 118 -0.62 -1.63 -7.33
CA ILE A 118 -0.92 -1.21 -5.96
C ILE A 118 0.35 -0.75 -5.23
N LYS A 119 1.46 -1.50 -5.36
CA LYS A 119 2.75 -1.17 -4.74
C LYS A 119 3.31 0.15 -5.27
N VAL A 120 3.24 0.37 -6.59
CA VAL A 120 3.65 1.63 -7.21
C VAL A 120 2.80 2.79 -6.66
N PHE A 121 1.48 2.66 -6.63
CA PHE A 121 0.61 3.69 -6.07
C PHE A 121 0.89 3.99 -4.59
N LYS A 122 1.08 2.95 -3.75
CA LYS A 122 1.48 3.11 -2.34
C LYS A 122 2.80 3.89 -2.20
N SER A 123 3.79 3.57 -3.05
CA SER A 123 5.09 4.25 -3.01
C SER A 123 5.01 5.72 -3.47
N ILE A 124 4.18 6.01 -4.48
CA ILE A 124 3.94 7.36 -4.99
C ILE A 124 3.20 8.19 -3.95
N ASP A 125 2.17 7.63 -3.31
CA ASP A 125 1.37 8.32 -2.31
C ASP A 125 2.22 8.82 -1.14
N LEU A 126 3.14 7.98 -0.63
CA LEU A 126 4.07 8.38 0.43
C LEU A 126 5.02 9.49 -0.04
N ARG A 127 5.56 9.39 -1.26
CA ARG A 127 6.44 10.43 -1.82
C ARG A 127 5.72 11.75 -2.03
N ILE A 128 4.49 11.74 -2.56
CA ILE A 128 3.67 12.95 -2.77
C ILE A 128 3.30 13.55 -1.42
N THR A 129 2.90 12.73 -0.45
CA THR A 129 2.55 13.19 0.91
C THR A 129 3.74 13.90 1.55
N ILE A 130 4.93 13.28 1.54
CA ILE A 130 6.15 13.91 2.09
C ILE A 130 6.48 15.21 1.34
N THR A 131 6.41 15.20 0.01
CA THR A 131 6.70 16.38 -0.81
C THR A 131 5.73 17.52 -0.49
N THR A 132 4.44 17.20 -0.32
CA THR A 132 3.39 18.17 0.02
C THR A 132 3.58 18.74 1.42
N VAL A 133 3.91 17.89 2.40
CA VAL A 133 4.22 18.33 3.77
C VAL A 133 5.42 19.27 3.80
N ILE A 134 6.49 18.95 3.06
CA ILE A 134 7.67 19.82 2.93
C ILE A 134 7.29 21.15 2.27
N LEU A 135 6.52 21.11 1.18
CA LEU A 135 6.07 22.31 0.48
C LEU A 135 5.24 23.22 1.40
N VAL A 136 4.27 22.65 2.12
CA VAL A 136 3.44 23.38 3.09
C VAL A 136 4.31 23.93 4.22
N LEU A 137 5.25 23.15 4.76
CA LEU A 137 6.19 23.62 5.78
C LEU A 137 6.99 24.84 5.29
N VAL A 138 7.52 24.80 4.07
CA VAL A 138 8.26 25.92 3.46
C VAL A 138 7.35 27.15 3.33
N LEU A 139 6.13 26.98 2.82
CA LEU A 139 5.16 28.08 2.70
C LEU A 139 4.84 28.69 4.08
N LEU A 140 4.61 27.85 5.09
CA LEU A 140 4.34 28.30 6.45
C LEU A 140 5.54 29.02 7.06
N ILE A 141 6.78 28.56 6.83
CA ILE A 141 7.99 29.25 7.28
C ILE A 141 8.10 30.64 6.64
N ILE A 142 7.84 30.75 5.33
CA ILE A 142 7.87 32.02 4.60
C ILE A 142 6.81 32.99 5.14
N ILE A 143 5.58 32.51 5.37
CA ILE A 143 4.46 33.32 5.86
C ILE A 143 4.69 33.78 7.31
N TYR A 144 5.06 32.85 8.19
CA TYR A 144 5.11 33.12 9.62
C TYR A 144 6.47 33.63 10.13
N ARG A 145 7.52 33.54 9.31
CA ARG A 145 8.91 33.89 9.64
C ARG A 145 9.46 33.22 10.92
N SER A 146 8.77 32.21 11.45
CA SER A 146 9.11 31.49 12.67
C SER A 146 8.86 29.98 12.48
N PRO A 147 9.91 29.14 12.55
CA PRO A 147 9.79 27.69 12.32
C PRO A 147 8.83 26.99 13.29
N ILE A 148 8.78 27.44 14.54
CA ILE A 148 7.94 26.85 15.59
C ILE A 148 6.46 26.99 15.24
N LEU A 149 6.05 28.16 14.73
CA LEU A 149 4.66 28.43 14.34
C LEU A 149 4.26 27.70 13.05
N ALA A 150 5.23 27.29 12.23
CA ALA A 150 5.00 26.51 11.01
C ALA A 150 4.87 25.00 11.30
N ILE A 151 5.62 24.48 12.28
CA ILE A 151 5.60 23.06 12.64
C ILE A 151 4.35 22.71 13.45
N LEU A 152 3.88 23.61 14.31
CA LEU A 152 2.77 23.35 15.22
C LEU A 152 1.48 22.89 14.48
N PRO A 153 1.00 23.58 13.41
CA PRO A 153 -0.14 23.11 12.62
C PRO A 153 0.07 21.70 12.04
N LEU A 154 1.26 21.42 11.50
CA LEU A 154 1.56 20.13 10.88
C LEU A 154 1.52 18.98 11.89
N VAL A 155 2.06 19.19 13.09
CA VAL A 155 2.04 18.17 14.15
C VAL A 155 0.60 17.90 14.62
N ILE A 156 -0.20 18.97 14.81
CA ILE A 156 -1.60 18.84 15.26
C ILE A 156 -2.43 18.11 14.20
N VAL A 157 -2.32 18.54 12.94
CA VAL A 157 -3.08 17.97 11.82
C VAL A 157 -2.63 16.53 11.54
N GLY A 158 -1.33 16.25 11.56
CA GLY A 158 -0.81 14.89 11.41
C GLY A 158 -1.27 13.97 12.52
N SER A 159 -1.26 14.43 13.77
CA SER A 159 -1.79 13.67 14.92
C SER A 159 -3.30 13.43 14.79
N SER A 160 -4.05 14.44 14.34
CA SER A 160 -5.49 14.31 14.09
C SER A 160 -5.78 13.30 13.00
N LEU A 161 -5.02 13.33 11.89
CA LEU A 161 -5.18 12.37 10.80
C LEU A 161 -4.88 10.95 11.25
N PHE A 162 -3.81 10.75 12.02
CA PHE A 162 -3.49 9.45 12.59
C PHE A 162 -4.63 8.93 13.47
N LEU A 163 -5.16 9.77 14.37
CA LEU A 163 -6.28 9.41 15.22
C LEU A 163 -7.55 9.10 14.42
N SER A 164 -7.86 9.89 13.38
CA SER A 164 -8.98 9.63 12.48
C SER A 164 -8.84 8.30 11.75
N GLN A 165 -7.64 7.97 11.26
CA GLN A 165 -7.36 6.67 10.62
C GLN A 165 -7.51 5.51 11.60
N SER A 166 -7.01 5.64 12.83
CA SER A 166 -7.16 4.60 13.85
C SER A 166 -8.63 4.36 14.22
N ILE A 167 -9.42 5.42 14.39
CA ILE A 167 -10.86 5.31 14.68
C ILE A 167 -11.58 4.67 13.49
N ALA A 168 -11.26 5.09 12.26
CA ALA A 168 -11.88 4.54 11.07
C ALA A 168 -11.56 3.04 10.93
N ALA A 169 -10.30 2.63 11.17
CA ALA A 169 -9.90 1.22 11.17
C ALA A 169 -10.68 0.41 12.21
N PHE A 170 -10.83 0.93 13.43
CA PHE A 170 -11.63 0.28 14.46
C PHE A 170 -13.10 0.13 14.05
N LEU A 171 -13.70 1.15 13.43
CA LEU A 171 -15.07 1.09 12.93
C LEU A 171 -15.23 0.13 11.75
N SER A 172 -14.23 0.03 10.88
CA SER A 172 -14.21 -0.95 9.79
C SER A 172 -14.27 -2.37 10.32
N GLU A 173 -13.47 -2.68 11.34
CA GLU A 173 -13.48 -4.00 11.99
C GLU A 173 -14.82 -4.26 12.72
N ALA A 174 -15.37 -3.24 13.39
CA ALA A 174 -16.62 -3.40 14.17
C ALA A 174 -17.89 -3.50 13.30
N PHE A 175 -17.93 -2.83 12.15
CA PHE A 175 -19.13 -2.70 11.31
C PHE A 175 -18.98 -3.31 9.91
N ASP A 176 -17.88 -4.03 9.65
CA ASP A 176 -17.53 -4.62 8.35
C ASP A 176 -17.60 -3.59 7.20
N LEU A 177 -17.16 -2.35 7.49
CA LEU A 177 -17.17 -1.27 6.51
C LEU A 177 -15.94 -1.39 5.61
N PRO A 178 -16.09 -1.28 4.27
CA PRO A 178 -14.97 -1.36 3.35
C PRO A 178 -14.08 -0.11 3.49
N LEU A 179 -12.95 -0.26 4.16
CA LEU A 179 -11.95 0.79 4.32
C LEU A 179 -10.83 0.56 3.32
N ASN A 180 -10.98 1.16 2.14
CA ASN A 180 -10.05 1.03 1.03
C ASN A 180 -9.20 2.30 0.85
N GLY A 181 -8.23 2.25 -0.06
CA GLY A 181 -7.34 3.38 -0.33
C GLY A 181 -8.05 4.67 -0.77
N GLN A 182 -9.23 4.57 -1.39
CA GLN A 182 -10.00 5.76 -1.79
C GLN A 182 -10.56 6.50 -0.57
N VAL A 183 -11.16 5.76 0.37
CA VAL A 183 -11.69 6.34 1.62
C VAL A 183 -10.56 7.00 2.41
N THR A 184 -9.44 6.31 2.58
CA THR A 184 -8.27 6.85 3.31
C THR A 184 -7.67 8.08 2.62
N GLY A 185 -7.61 8.09 1.29
CA GLY A 185 -7.11 9.23 0.51
C GLY A 185 -7.99 10.48 0.66
N ILE A 186 -9.31 10.33 0.51
CA ILE A 186 -10.26 11.45 0.69
C ILE A 186 -10.18 11.99 2.13
N MET A 187 -10.15 11.10 3.12
CA MET A 187 -10.03 11.49 4.52
C MET A 187 -8.73 12.27 4.79
N SER A 188 -7.60 11.84 4.22
CA SER A 188 -6.32 12.55 4.34
C SER A 188 -6.42 13.98 3.82
N VAL A 189 -6.95 14.17 2.61
CA VAL A 189 -7.09 15.51 2.00
C VAL A 189 -8.02 16.40 2.81
N LEU A 190 -9.16 15.88 3.27
CA LEU A 190 -10.14 16.66 4.06
C LEU A 190 -9.61 17.06 5.42
N VAL A 191 -9.05 16.11 6.19
CA VAL A 191 -8.49 16.39 7.52
C VAL A 191 -7.30 17.33 7.41
N PHE A 192 -6.43 17.13 6.42
CA PHE A 192 -5.27 17.98 6.23
C PHE A 192 -5.67 19.40 5.84
N GLY A 193 -6.60 19.56 4.89
CA GLY A 193 -7.08 20.86 4.44
C GLY A 193 -7.82 21.63 5.53
N ALA A 194 -8.86 21.01 6.11
CA ALA A 194 -9.67 21.65 7.16
C ALA A 194 -8.86 21.88 8.43
N GLY A 195 -8.10 20.87 8.88
CA GLY A 195 -7.28 20.95 10.08
C GLY A 195 -6.19 22.02 9.98
N THR A 196 -5.53 22.15 8.82
CA THR A 196 -4.55 23.22 8.61
C THR A 196 -5.23 24.58 8.69
N ASN A 197 -6.37 24.78 8.04
CA ASN A 197 -7.10 26.04 8.08
C ASN A 197 -7.51 26.43 9.51
N TYR A 198 -8.03 25.47 10.30
CA TYR A 198 -8.38 25.70 11.70
C TYR A 198 -7.16 26.05 12.56
N ALA A 199 -6.04 25.32 12.38
CA ALA A 199 -4.80 25.61 13.10
C ALA A 199 -4.26 27.01 12.77
N LEU A 200 -4.28 27.41 11.48
CA LEU A 200 -3.87 28.75 11.07
C LEU A 200 -4.78 29.83 11.67
N PHE A 201 -6.09 29.60 11.72
CA PHE A 201 -7.04 30.55 12.27
C PHE A 201 -6.82 30.77 13.79
N ILE A 202 -6.61 29.68 14.55
CA ILE A 202 -6.26 29.75 15.98
C ILE A 202 -4.95 30.49 16.19
N VAL A 203 -3.89 30.13 15.44
CA VAL A 203 -2.56 30.75 15.57
C VAL A 203 -2.59 32.23 15.22
N SER A 204 -3.32 32.62 14.16
CA SER A 204 -3.47 34.02 13.77
C SER A 204 -4.12 34.83 14.89
N ARG A 205 -5.23 34.34 15.45
CA ARG A 205 -5.93 35.04 16.52
C ARG A 205 -5.13 35.10 17.81
N TYR A 206 -4.45 34.01 18.16
CA TYR A 206 -3.57 33.99 19.32
C TYR A 206 -2.46 35.06 19.20
N LYS A 207 -1.86 35.21 18.01
CA LYS A 207 -0.88 36.27 17.76
C LYS A 207 -1.48 37.67 17.86
N GLU A 208 -2.69 37.89 17.35
CA GLU A 208 -3.39 39.17 17.51
C GLU A 208 -3.60 39.52 18.99
N GLU A 209 -4.05 38.57 19.81
CA GLU A 209 -4.26 38.80 21.25
C GLU A 209 -2.94 39.04 22.01
N LEU A 210 -1.84 38.37 21.61
CA LEU A 210 -0.51 38.65 22.15
C LEU A 210 0.01 40.04 21.78
N LEU A 211 -0.24 40.51 20.55
CA LEU A 211 0.13 41.86 20.11
C LEU A 211 -0.62 42.97 20.87
N LEU A 212 -1.79 42.65 21.43
CA LEU A 212 -2.53 43.53 22.32
C LEU A 212 -1.97 43.59 23.75
N GLY A 213 -0.86 42.91 24.03
CA GLY A 213 -0.15 42.96 25.31
C GLY A 213 -0.71 42.02 26.39
N LYS A 214 -1.57 41.07 26.02
CA LYS A 214 -2.12 40.07 26.97
C LYS A 214 -1.07 39.06 27.39
N ASP A 215 -1.23 38.51 28.61
CA ASP A 215 -0.43 37.36 29.04
C ASP A 215 -0.71 36.14 28.13
N LYS A 216 0.28 35.25 27.99
CA LYS A 216 0.19 34.07 27.13
C LYS A 216 -1.01 33.17 27.43
N TRP A 217 -1.41 33.04 28.69
CA TRP A 217 -2.56 32.21 29.09
C TRP A 217 -3.87 32.93 28.80
N GLU A 218 -3.92 34.22 29.09
CA GLU A 218 -5.09 35.06 28.81
C GLU A 218 -5.36 35.16 27.31
N ALA A 219 -4.32 35.35 26.50
CA ALA A 219 -4.42 35.38 25.04
C ALA A 219 -4.99 34.08 24.48
N MET A 220 -4.59 32.91 25.01
CA MET A 220 -5.11 31.62 24.59
C MET A 220 -6.57 31.44 25.02
N GLN A 221 -6.92 31.82 26.26
CA GLN A 221 -8.29 31.74 26.75
C GLN A 221 -9.25 32.62 25.92
N VAL A 222 -8.83 33.84 25.57
CA VAL A 222 -9.62 34.75 24.73
C VAL A 222 -9.73 34.21 23.31
N THR A 223 -8.66 33.64 22.76
CA THR A 223 -8.68 33.02 21.44
C THR A 223 -9.68 31.87 21.38
N MET A 224 -9.61 30.93 22.33
CA MET A 224 -10.49 29.75 22.34
C MET A 224 -11.94 30.09 22.66
N SER A 225 -12.20 31.08 23.52
CA SER A 225 -13.59 31.52 23.81
C SER A 225 -14.26 32.21 22.63
N ARG A 226 -13.51 32.88 21.75
CA ARG A 226 -14.05 33.57 20.57
C ARG A 226 -14.17 32.67 19.35
N ILE A 227 -13.16 31.84 19.10
CA ILE A 227 -13.06 31.06 17.86
C ILE A 227 -13.49 29.61 18.04
N GLY A 228 -13.33 29.05 19.25
CA GLY A 228 -13.70 27.67 19.55
C GLY A 228 -15.13 27.30 19.12
N PRO A 229 -16.16 28.10 19.46
CA PRO A 229 -17.54 27.83 19.04
C PRO A 229 -17.70 27.81 17.51
N SER A 230 -17.02 28.70 16.79
CA SER A 230 -17.07 28.74 15.32
C SER A 230 -16.43 27.50 14.70
N ILE A 231 -15.29 27.05 15.22
CA ILE A 231 -14.61 25.84 14.73
C ILE A 231 -15.46 24.59 15.00
N VAL A 232 -15.98 24.45 16.22
CA VAL A 232 -16.86 23.32 16.58
C VAL A 232 -18.12 23.32 15.72
N GLY A 233 -18.73 24.49 15.50
CA GLY A 233 -19.90 24.62 14.63
C GLY A 233 -19.62 24.29 13.16
N SER A 234 -18.38 24.48 12.67
CA SER A 234 -17.99 24.10 11.31
C SER A 234 -17.53 22.64 11.17
N ALA A 235 -17.29 21.94 12.28
CA ALA A 235 -16.76 20.58 12.30
C ALA A 235 -17.84 19.48 12.34
N GLY A 236 -19.10 19.84 12.65
CA GLY A 236 -20.26 18.95 12.62
C GLY A 236 -21.13 19.18 11.40
#